data_AF-A0A645EHY2-F1
#
_entry.id   AF-A0A645EHY2-F1
#
_cell.length_a   1.000
_cell.length_b   1.000
_cell.length_c   1.000
_cell.angle_alpha   90.00
_cell.angle_beta   90.00
_cell.angle_gamma   90.00
#
_symmetry.space_group_name_H-M   'P 1'
#
loop_
_entity.id
_entity.type
_entity.pdbx_description
1 polymer ?
#
loop_
_entity_poly.entity_id
_entity_poly.type
_entity_poly.pdbx_seq_one_letter_code
_entity_poly.pdbx_strand_id
1 'polypeptide(L)'
;MKEVYAAHDSGKVVNPIAIQGQIEGGVLMGLGYALTENFDLKDCVPQNKYGTLGLMRADQIPDIKAIYVEKEELLDVAYGAKGIGEISTIPTAPAVAGAYYAVDRIFRTKLPLEETPYSRRKK
;
A
#
# COMPACT_ATOMS: atom_id res chain seq x y z
N MET A 1 -3.41 -12.10 5.48
CA MET A 1 -4.32 -11.31 4.62
C MET A 1 -4.44 -12.04 3.29
N LYS A 2 -5.65 -12.17 2.73
CA LYS A 2 -5.89 -12.97 1.51
C LYS A 2 -6.11 -12.10 0.28
N GLU A 3 -6.89 -11.04 0.41
CA GLU A 3 -7.29 -10.15 -0.70
C GLU A 3 -7.21 -8.68 -0.28
N VAL A 4 -6.97 -7.80 -1.25
CA VAL A 4 -7.07 -6.35 -1.09
C VAL A 4 -7.84 -5.77 -2.28
N TYR A 5 -8.89 -5.00 -2.02
CA TYR A 5 -9.66 -4.30 -3.05
C TYR A 5 -9.25 -2.82 -3.05
N ALA A 6 -8.75 -2.35 -4.19
CA ALA A 6 -8.14 -1.03 -4.33
C ALA A 6 -8.86 -0.24 -5.43
N ALA A 7 -9.81 0.61 -5.02
CA ALA A 7 -10.60 1.44 -5.92
C ALA A 7 -10.09 2.88 -5.96
N HIS A 8 -9.77 3.38 -7.16
CA HIS A 8 -9.22 4.71 -7.34
C HIS A 8 -9.94 5.50 -8.45
N ASP A 9 -10.37 6.73 -8.13
CA ASP A 9 -10.82 7.71 -9.13
C ASP A 9 -9.63 8.15 -9.97
N SER A 10 -9.58 7.62 -11.19
CA SER A 10 -8.45 7.77 -12.10
C SER A 10 -8.71 8.85 -13.16
N GLY A 11 -9.86 9.52 -13.09
CA GLY A 11 -10.37 10.30 -14.21
C GLY A 11 -10.57 9.40 -15.43
N LYS A 12 -10.06 9.81 -16.59
CA LYS A 12 -10.01 8.98 -17.79
C LYS A 12 -8.87 7.97 -17.72
N VAL A 13 -9.16 6.69 -17.89
CA VAL A 13 -8.12 5.66 -17.99
C VAL A 13 -7.51 5.67 -19.40
N VAL A 14 -6.22 6.04 -19.47
CA VAL A 14 -5.47 6.11 -20.74
C VAL A 14 -4.93 4.73 -21.14
N ASN A 15 -4.32 4.01 -20.19
CA ASN A 15 -3.77 2.67 -20.41
C ASN A 15 -4.14 1.76 -19.23
N PRO A 16 -5.10 0.83 -19.42
CA PRO A 16 -5.56 -0.09 -18.38
C PRO A 16 -4.44 -0.95 -17.75
N ILE A 17 -3.48 -1.42 -18.55
CA ILE A 17 -2.39 -2.27 -18.07
C ILE A 17 -1.43 -1.46 -17.18
N ALA A 18 -1.08 -0.24 -17.62
CA ALA A 18 -0.18 0.61 -16.88
C ALA A 18 -0.79 1.05 -15.54
N ILE A 19 -2.07 1.42 -15.53
CA ILE A 19 -2.75 1.82 -14.29
C ILE A 19 -2.93 0.66 -13.33
N GLN A 20 -3.19 -0.55 -13.83
CA GLN A 20 -3.22 -1.76 -13.02
C GLN A 20 -1.91 -1.95 -12.26
N GLY A 21 -0.77 -1.89 -12.98
CA GLY A 21 0.55 -2.05 -12.36
C GLY A 21 0.87 -0.95 -11.34
N GLN A 22 0.41 0.29 -11.56
CA GLN A 22 0.56 1.37 -10.58
C GLN A 22 -0.27 1.14 -9.30
N ILE A 23 -1.49 0.62 -9.44
CA ILE A 23 -2.35 0.30 -8.30
C ILE A 23 -1.77 -0.88 -7.52
N GLU A 24 -1.41 -1.97 -8.21
CA GLU A 24 -0.81 -3.15 -7.57
C GLU A 24 0.52 -2.81 -6.88
N GLY A 25 1.39 -2.04 -7.55
CA GLY A 25 2.65 -1.59 -6.99
C GLY A 25 2.48 -0.67 -5.78
N GLY A 26 1.52 0.26 -5.84
CA GLY A 26 1.23 1.17 -4.73
C GLY A 26 0.62 0.46 -3.52
N VAL A 27 -0.28 -0.49 -3.75
CA VAL A 27 -0.81 -1.36 -2.69
C VAL A 27 0.31 -2.20 -2.08
N LEU A 28 1.19 -2.81 -2.90
CA LEU A 28 2.31 -3.59 -2.40
C LEU A 28 3.25 -2.76 -1.52
N MET A 29 3.62 -1.56 -1.98
CA MET A 29 4.44 -0.61 -1.21
C MET A 29 3.74 -0.21 0.09
N GLY A 30 2.45 0.12 -0.02
CA GLY A 30 1.50 0.37 1.06
C GLY A 30 1.56 -0.65 2.18
N LEU A 31 1.37 -1.91 1.80
CA LEU A 31 1.37 -3.04 2.70
C LEU A 31 2.77 -3.26 3.31
N GLY A 32 3.83 -3.02 2.55
CA GLY A 32 5.22 -3.14 2.99
C GLY A 32 5.50 -2.27 4.20
N TYR A 33 5.36 -0.95 4.08
CA TYR A 33 5.57 -0.03 5.21
C TYR A 33 4.48 -0.14 6.29
N ALA A 34 3.29 -0.66 5.97
CA ALA A 34 2.27 -0.95 6.97
C ALA A 34 2.67 -2.11 7.90
N LEU A 35 3.32 -3.16 7.39
CA LEU A 35 3.42 -4.44 8.10
C LEU A 35 4.85 -4.88 8.42
N THR A 36 5.81 -4.65 7.52
CA THR A 36 7.10 -5.34 7.55
C THR A 36 8.30 -4.44 7.35
N GLU A 37 8.17 -3.37 6.58
CA GLU A 37 9.29 -2.48 6.28
C GLU A 37 9.60 -1.58 7.47
N ASN A 38 10.88 -1.56 7.83
CA ASN A 38 11.41 -0.63 8.82
C ASN A 38 12.80 -0.18 8.39
N PHE A 39 13.06 1.12 8.53
CA PHE A 39 14.31 1.75 8.12
C PHE A 39 14.96 2.40 9.34
N ASP A 40 15.64 1.56 10.12
CA ASP A 40 16.30 1.95 11.36
C ASP A 40 17.50 2.84 11.06
N LEU A 41 17.56 3.98 11.76
CA LEU A 41 18.68 4.90 11.72
C LEU A 41 19.39 4.89 13.08
N LYS A 42 20.72 4.83 13.04
CA LYS A 42 21.58 5.12 14.20
C LYS A 42 22.51 6.26 13.81
N ASP A 43 22.45 7.37 14.53
CA ASP A 43 23.25 8.57 14.24
C ASP A 43 23.10 9.03 12.77
N CYS A 44 21.85 9.03 12.27
CA CYS A 44 21.49 9.33 10.87
C CYS A 44 22.05 8.34 9.83
N VAL A 45 22.63 7.21 10.25
CA VAL A 45 23.14 6.17 9.37
C VAL A 45 22.17 4.99 9.28
N PRO A 46 21.75 4.57 8.07
CA PRO A 46 20.94 3.37 7.87
C PRO A 46 21.58 2.11 8.46
N GLN A 47 20.81 1.35 9.24
CA GLN A 47 21.26 0.11 9.87
C GLN A 47 20.81 -1.13 9.08
N ASN A 48 19.81 -1.01 8.21
CA ASN A 48 19.26 -2.11 7.44
C ASN A 48 19.99 -2.27 6.09
N LYS A 49 20.05 -3.51 5.62
CA LYS A 49 20.47 -3.85 4.25
C LYS A 49 19.22 -4.15 3.43
N TYR A 50 19.32 -4.12 2.11
CA TYR A 50 18.19 -4.43 1.21
C TYR A 50 17.44 -5.72 1.60
N GLY A 51 18.16 -6.80 1.90
CA GLY A 51 17.57 -8.08 2.32
C GLY A 51 16.94 -8.09 3.72
N THR A 52 17.24 -7.09 4.57
CA THR A 52 16.71 -6.97 5.94
C THR A 52 15.74 -5.80 6.12
N LEU A 53 15.45 -5.03 5.08
CA LEU A 53 14.49 -3.92 5.13
C LEU A 53 13.07 -4.40 5.46
N GLY A 54 12.71 -5.62 5.03
CA GLY A 54 11.36 -6.16 5.22
C GLY A 54 10.45 -5.96 4.02
N LEU A 55 11.01 -5.75 2.83
CA LEU A 55 10.28 -5.78 1.57
C LEU A 55 9.53 -7.12 1.44
N MET A 56 8.27 -7.05 1.00
CA MET A 56 7.49 -8.25 0.74
C MET A 56 8.01 -8.99 -0.51
N ARG A 57 8.01 -10.31 -0.41
CA ARG A 57 8.34 -11.22 -1.50
C ARG A 57 7.11 -11.58 -2.30
N ALA A 58 7.29 -12.05 -3.53
CA ALA A 58 6.21 -12.37 -4.45
C ALA A 58 5.20 -13.39 -3.88
N ASP A 59 5.64 -14.33 -3.04
CA ASP A 59 4.81 -15.34 -2.39
C ASP A 59 4.04 -14.83 -1.15
N GLN A 60 4.33 -13.60 -0.70
CA GLN A 60 3.70 -12.97 0.47
C GLN A 60 2.60 -11.97 0.07
N ILE A 61 2.48 -11.65 -1.22
CA ILE A 61 1.56 -10.65 -1.75
C ILE A 61 0.15 -11.24 -1.76
N PRO A 62 -0.86 -10.55 -1.18
CA PRO A 62 -2.26 -10.97 -1.31
C PRO A 62 -2.76 -10.80 -2.75
N ASP A 63 -3.92 -11.35 -3.06
CA ASP A 63 -4.59 -11.07 -4.34
C ASP A 63 -5.10 -9.61 -4.34
N ILE A 64 -4.53 -8.76 -5.21
CA ILE A 64 -4.86 -7.34 -5.30
C ILE A 64 -5.86 -7.14 -6.45
N LYS A 65 -7.07 -6.68 -6.10
CA LYS A 65 -8.11 -6.32 -7.06
C LYS A 65 -8.08 -4.82 -7.31
N ALA A 66 -7.47 -4.41 -8.43
CA ALA A 66 -7.48 -3.03 -8.89
C ALA A 66 -8.84 -2.68 -9.52
N ILE A 67 -9.48 -1.62 -9.03
CA ILE A 67 -10.77 -1.11 -9.54
C ILE A 67 -10.56 0.33 -10.01
N TYR A 68 -10.79 0.56 -11.31
CA TYR A 68 -10.68 1.89 -11.89
C TYR A 68 -12.05 2.56 -11.85
N VAL A 69 -12.13 3.69 -11.17
CA VAL A 69 -13.35 4.50 -11.14
C VAL A 69 -13.18 5.63 -12.14
N GLU A 70 -13.93 5.58 -13.24
CA GLU A 70 -14.09 6.68 -14.18
C GLU A 70 -15.37 7.46 -13.83
N LYS A 71 -15.32 8.79 -13.94
CA LYS A 71 -16.50 9.66 -13.76
C LYS A 71 -17.11 9.99 -15.12
N GLU A 72 -18.44 10.19 -15.15
CA GLU A 72 -19.15 10.68 -16.34
C GLU A 72 -18.66 12.07 -16.74
N GLU A 73 -18.47 12.95 -15.75
CA GLU A 73 -17.88 14.28 -15.94
C GLU A 73 -16.36 14.20 -15.77
N LEU A 74 -15.65 14.51 -16.86
CA LEU A 74 -14.19 14.54 -16.92
C LEU A 74 -13.67 15.97 -16.78
N LEU A 75 -12.41 16.10 -16.38
CA LEU A 75 -11.73 17.39 -16.39
C LEU A 75 -11.49 17.85 -17.84
N ASP A 76 -11.65 19.14 -18.11
CA ASP A 76 -11.41 19.75 -19.43
C ASP A 76 -9.92 19.78 -19.83
N VAL A 77 -9.04 19.31 -18.96
CA VAL A 77 -7.59 19.27 -19.16
C VAL A 77 -7.10 17.83 -19.25
N ALA A 78 -5.98 17.62 -19.95
CA ALA A 78 -5.29 16.32 -20.03
C ALA A 78 -6.22 15.14 -20.44
N TYR A 79 -7.18 15.40 -21.33
CA TYR A 79 -8.20 14.43 -21.75
C TYR A 79 -9.00 13.80 -20.59
N GLY A 80 -9.13 14.52 -19.47
CA GLY A 80 -9.82 14.03 -18.28
C GLY A 80 -9.00 13.11 -17.38
N ALA A 81 -7.74 12.83 -17.73
CA ALA A 81 -6.88 11.94 -16.95
C ALA A 81 -6.45 12.58 -15.62
N LYS A 82 -6.27 11.75 -14.59
CA LYS A 82 -5.71 12.16 -13.29
C LYS A 82 -4.47 11.34 -12.95
N GLY A 83 -3.60 11.91 -12.11
CA GLY A 83 -2.42 11.20 -11.61
C GLY A 83 -2.80 10.07 -10.66
N ILE A 84 -2.26 8.87 -10.90
CA ILE A 84 -2.54 7.67 -10.10
C ILE A 84 -1.33 7.16 -9.29
N GLY A 85 -0.11 7.52 -9.70
CA GLY A 85 1.10 6.82 -9.25
C GLY A 85 1.37 6.91 -7.74
N GLU A 86 1.11 8.06 -7.12
CA GLU A 86 1.31 8.23 -5.67
C GLU A 86 0.07 7.84 -4.88
N ILE A 87 -1.12 8.16 -5.40
CA ILE A 87 -2.39 8.01 -4.68
C ILE A 87 -2.75 6.53 -4.44
N SER A 88 -2.23 5.61 -5.24
CA SER A 88 -2.40 4.17 -5.03
C SER A 88 -1.76 3.64 -3.75
N THR A 89 -0.77 4.35 -3.21
CA THR A 89 0.00 3.93 -2.03
C THR A 89 -0.59 4.43 -0.72
N ILE A 90 -1.29 5.58 -0.76
CA ILE A 90 -1.77 6.32 0.42
C ILE A 90 -2.80 5.54 1.27
N PRO A 91 -3.86 4.93 0.70
CA PRO A 91 -4.96 4.39 1.51
C PRO A 91 -4.62 3.05 2.19
N THR A 92 -3.56 2.39 1.75
CA THR A 92 -3.28 0.99 2.10
C THR A 92 -2.97 0.81 3.58
N ALA A 93 -2.01 1.55 4.14
CA ALA A 93 -1.66 1.42 5.55
C ALA A 93 -2.80 1.72 6.53
N PRO A 94 -3.58 2.82 6.38
CA PRO A 94 -4.73 3.04 7.25
C PRO A 94 -5.83 1.98 7.07
N ALA A 95 -6.04 1.46 5.85
CA ALA A 95 -6.97 0.35 5.63
C ALA A 95 -6.55 -0.92 6.40
N VAL A 96 -5.25 -1.27 6.38
CA VAL A 96 -4.72 -2.39 7.15
C VAL A 96 -4.86 -2.15 8.65
N ALA A 97 -4.51 -0.96 9.15
CA ALA A 97 -4.66 -0.61 10.55
C ALA A 97 -6.12 -0.70 11.01
N GLY A 98 -7.06 -0.22 10.20
CA GLY A 98 -8.50 -0.34 10.42
C GLY A 98 -8.98 -1.80 10.43
N ALA A 99 -8.43 -2.65 9.55
CA ALA A 99 -8.75 -4.07 9.52
C ALA A 99 -8.32 -4.80 10.81
N TYR A 100 -7.12 -4.51 11.34
CA TYR A 100 -6.70 -5.05 12.64
C TYR A 100 -7.56 -4.50 13.78
N TYR A 101 -7.81 -3.19 13.80
CA TYR A 101 -8.66 -2.56 14.81
C TYR A 101 -10.07 -3.16 14.85
N ALA A 102 -10.64 -3.53 13.71
CA ALA A 102 -11.94 -4.19 13.65
C ALA A 102 -11.95 -5.57 14.33
N VAL A 103 -10.79 -6.25 14.38
CA VAL A 103 -10.62 -7.57 14.98
C VAL A 103 -10.29 -7.48 16.47
N ASP A 104 -9.32 -6.66 16.85
CA ASP A 104 -8.75 -6.65 18.22
C ASP A 104 -9.05 -5.39 19.04
N ARG A 105 -9.60 -4.34 18.42
CA ARG A 105 -9.88 -3.02 19.03
C ARG A 105 -8.63 -2.29 19.56
N ILE A 106 -7.44 -2.66 19.10
CA ILE A 106 -6.19 -2.01 19.46
C ILE A 106 -5.88 -0.93 18.42
N PHE A 107 -5.90 0.33 18.87
CA PHE A 107 -5.61 1.47 18.02
C PHE A 107 -4.11 1.68 17.86
N ARG A 108 -3.57 1.26 16.71
CA ARG A 108 -2.14 1.33 16.40
C ARG A 108 -1.80 2.67 15.76
N THR A 109 -0.89 3.41 16.38
CA THR A 109 -0.50 4.78 15.98
C THR A 109 0.91 4.86 15.39
N LYS A 110 1.58 3.71 15.22
CA LYS A 110 2.94 3.61 14.71
C LYS A 110 3.01 2.53 13.63
N LEU A 111 3.88 2.76 12.67
CA LEU A 111 4.22 1.81 11.61
C LEU A 111 5.69 1.36 11.76
N PRO A 112 6.02 0.13 11.33
CA PRO A 112 5.08 -0.92 10.92
C PRO A 112 4.20 -1.37 12.10
N LEU A 113 3.02 -1.91 11.80
CA LEU A 113 2.03 -2.31 12.80
C LEU A 113 2.59 -3.44 13.71
N GLU A 114 2.47 -3.25 15.01
CA GLU A 114 2.86 -4.24 16.02
C GLU A 114 1.75 -5.28 16.25
N GLU A 115 2.10 -6.41 16.87
CA GLU A 115 1.16 -7.49 17.22
C GLU A 115 0.39 -8.05 16.01
N THR A 116 1.04 -8.06 14.85
CA THR A 116 0.51 -8.71 13.65
C THR A 116 1.25 -10.01 13.38
N PRO A 117 0.68 -10.97 12.62
CA PRO A 117 1.42 -12.13 12.14
C PRO A 117 2.68 -11.80 11.32
N TYR A 118 2.81 -10.55 10.86
CA TYR A 118 3.93 -10.04 10.08
C TYR A 118 5.03 -9.40 10.95
N SER A 119 4.73 -9.10 12.22
CA SER A 119 5.68 -8.47 13.13
C SER A 119 6.88 -9.38 13.37
N ARG A 120 8.09 -8.85 13.20
CA ARG A 120 9.32 -9.57 13.54
C ARG A 120 9.34 -9.80 15.04
N ARG A 121 9.49 -11.06 15.47
CA ARG A 121 9.72 -11.38 16.89
C ARG A 121 11.00 -10.68 17.33
N LYS A 122 10.90 -9.79 18.33
CA LYS A 122 12.08 -9.26 19.03
C LYS A 122 12.78 -10.46 19.66
N LYS A 123 14.03 -10.71 19.25
CA LYS A 123 14.89 -11.71 19.89
C LYS A 123 15.34 -11.21 21.25
#